data_AF-A0A6P1MAN3-F1
#
_entry.id   AF-A0A6P1MAN3-F1
#
_cell.length_a   1.000
_cell.length_b   1.000
_cell.length_c   1.000
_cell.angle_alpha   90.00
_cell.angle_beta   90.00
_cell.angle_gamma   90.00
#
_symmetry.space_group_name_H-M   'P 1'
#
loop_
_entity.id
_entity.type
_entity.pdbx_description
1 polymer ?
#
loop_
_entity_poly.entity_id
_entity_poly.type
_entity_poly.pdbx_seq_one_letter_code
_entity_poly.pdbx_strand_id
1 'polypeptide(L)'
;MRFSKKSLFVLIILVTTMVIFTALAMRDHFYYPENQFGIVESDSFCLTHLLNVNGVVGAEKTEFTPKEKRKIMNFLTSLQYKEPLPTRTETIYGVPVQIKVSKQDGRKLVFFLFSNIEVIEYDKDGDILKQNIYTTTEKQRSNIYNILGITQD
;
A
#
# COMPACT_ATOMS: atom_id res chain seq x y z
N MET A 1 38.54 35.71 -17.28
CA MET A 1 38.99 35.11 -16.00
C MET A 1 39.44 33.68 -16.25
N ARG A 2 40.74 33.38 -16.09
CA ARG A 2 41.28 32.01 -16.23
C ARG A 2 41.26 31.37 -14.84
N PHE A 3 40.36 30.40 -14.61
CA PHE A 3 40.32 29.66 -13.35
C PHE A 3 41.59 28.80 -13.22
N SER A 4 42.21 28.81 -12.05
CA SER A 4 43.37 27.95 -11.79
C SER A 4 42.93 26.48 -11.76
N LYS A 5 43.82 25.55 -12.13
CA LYS A 5 43.52 24.10 -12.13
C LYS A 5 42.96 23.62 -10.78
N LYS A 6 43.39 24.21 -9.67
CA LYS A 6 42.89 23.91 -8.31
C LYS A 6 41.46 24.41 -8.12
N SER A 7 41.14 25.60 -8.60
CA SER A 7 39.79 26.16 -8.55
C SER A 7 38.80 25.38 -9.42
N LEU A 8 39.25 24.85 -10.55
CA LEU A 8 38.44 24.02 -11.43
C LEU A 8 38.12 22.65 -10.79
N PHE A 9 39.10 22.06 -10.11
CA PHE A 9 38.91 20.79 -9.38
C PHE A 9 37.90 20.92 -8.23
N VAL A 10 37.99 21.99 -7.44
CA VAL A 10 37.04 22.23 -6.33
C VAL A 10 35.63 22.44 -6.87
N LEU A 11 35.48 23.17 -7.98
CA LEU A 11 34.18 23.39 -8.62
C LEU A 11 33.56 22.06 -9.09
N ILE A 12 34.35 21.18 -9.70
CA ILE A 12 33.87 19.87 -10.17
C ILE A 12 33.36 19.04 -9.00
N ILE A 13 34.12 18.95 -7.90
CA ILE A 13 33.72 18.19 -6.71
C ILE A 13 32.40 18.72 -6.17
N LEU A 14 32.30 20.05 -6.02
CA LEU A 14 31.13 20.71 -5.46
C LEU A 14 29.87 20.46 -6.30
N VAL A 15 30.00 20.56 -7.63
CA VAL A 15 28.93 20.25 -8.59
C VAL A 15 28.53 18.78 -8.50
N THR A 16 29.48 17.84 -8.49
CA THR A 16 29.16 16.42 -8.38
C THR A 16 28.47 16.08 -7.06
N THR A 17 28.90 16.66 -5.93
CA THR A 17 28.23 16.44 -4.65
C THR A 17 26.83 17.02 -4.63
N MET A 18 26.61 18.20 -5.21
CA MET A 18 25.26 18.77 -5.33
C MET A 18 24.34 17.93 -6.21
N VAL A 19 24.85 17.42 -7.33
CA VAL A 19 24.09 16.53 -8.23
C VAL A 19 23.74 15.22 -7.52
N ILE A 20 24.64 14.63 -6.73
CA ILE A 20 24.36 13.43 -5.95
C ILE A 20 23.32 13.72 -4.86
N PHE A 21 23.45 14.85 -4.15
CA PHE A 21 22.49 15.24 -3.10
C PHE A 21 21.10 15.54 -3.66
N THR A 22 21.02 16.24 -4.79
CA THR A 22 19.75 16.50 -5.47
C THR A 22 19.15 15.22 -6.05
N ALA A 23 19.95 14.31 -6.60
CA ALA A 23 19.47 13.00 -7.04
C ALA A 23 18.96 12.15 -5.86
N LEU A 24 19.62 12.19 -4.70
CA LEU A 24 19.15 11.54 -3.47
C LEU A 24 17.83 12.16 -2.97
N ALA A 25 17.78 13.48 -2.87
CA ALA A 25 16.59 14.21 -2.44
C ALA A 25 15.41 14.02 -3.42
N MET A 26 15.68 13.96 -4.72
CA MET A 26 14.68 13.65 -5.75
C MET A 26 14.23 12.18 -5.70
N ARG A 27 15.08 11.25 -5.25
CA ARG A 27 14.70 9.85 -5.00
C ARG A 27 13.69 9.75 -3.84
N ASP A 28 13.80 10.63 -2.85
CA ASP A 28 12.85 10.73 -1.74
C ASP A 28 11.62 11.58 -2.10
N HIS A 29 11.70 12.44 -3.13
CA HIS A 29 10.62 13.28 -3.65
C HIS A 29 9.90 12.72 -4.89
N PHE A 30 9.84 11.40 -5.04
CA PHE A 30 8.70 10.86 -5.77
C PHE A 30 7.46 11.15 -4.92
N TYR A 31 6.73 12.22 -5.26
CA TYR A 31 5.38 12.47 -4.75
C TYR A 31 4.51 11.29 -5.20
N TYR A 32 4.53 10.24 -4.39
CA TYR A 32 3.61 9.13 -4.53
C TYR A 32 2.22 9.66 -4.20
N PRO A 33 1.18 9.24 -4.92
CA PRO A 33 -0.16 9.64 -4.58
C PRO A 33 -0.41 9.22 -3.13
N GLU A 34 -0.58 10.20 -2.24
CA GLU A 34 -1.12 9.95 -0.92
C GLU A 34 -2.50 9.33 -1.17
N ASN A 35 -2.60 8.03 -0.93
CA ASN A 35 -3.92 7.42 -0.88
C ASN A 35 -4.66 8.05 0.29
N GLN A 36 -5.99 8.05 0.20
CA GLN A 36 -6.88 8.56 1.24
C GLN A 36 -6.71 7.90 2.63
N PHE A 37 -5.83 6.89 2.76
CA PHE A 37 -5.47 6.21 4.01
C PHE A 37 -4.08 6.61 4.55
N GLY A 38 -3.38 7.52 3.84
CA GLY A 38 -2.05 8.01 4.19
C GLY A 38 -0.99 6.92 4.26
N ILE A 39 -1.11 5.86 3.45
CA ILE A 39 -0.12 4.76 3.35
C ILE A 39 1.03 5.20 2.47
N VAL A 40 2.27 4.87 2.87
CA VAL A 40 3.51 5.16 2.13
C VAL A 40 4.23 3.87 1.71
N GLU A 41 5.14 3.95 0.74
CA GLU A 41 5.84 2.77 0.19
C GLU A 41 6.72 2.05 1.24
N SER A 42 7.20 2.80 2.24
CA SER A 42 7.98 2.27 3.36
C SER A 42 7.14 1.52 4.40
N ASP A 43 5.81 1.60 4.34
CA ASP A 43 4.94 0.84 5.24
C ASP A 43 5.05 -0.66 4.95
N SER A 44 4.81 -1.47 5.99
CA SER A 44 4.88 -2.93 5.88
C SER A 44 3.54 -3.49 5.41
N PHE A 45 3.56 -4.20 4.29
CA PHE A 45 2.37 -4.84 3.71
C PHE A 45 2.42 -6.33 4.00
N CYS A 46 1.32 -6.89 4.49
CA CYS A 46 1.12 -8.32 4.64
C CYS A 46 -0.22 -8.69 4.00
N LEU A 47 -0.20 -9.66 3.09
CA LEU A 47 -1.40 -10.27 2.55
C LEU A 47 -1.63 -11.59 3.28
N THR A 48 -2.83 -11.74 3.82
CA THR A 48 -3.28 -12.98 4.43
C THR A 48 -4.59 -13.43 3.79
N HIS A 49 -4.68 -14.69 3.38
CA HIS A 49 -5.92 -15.35 2.94
C HIS A 49 -5.90 -16.80 3.44
N LEU A 50 -7.01 -17.39 3.89
CA LEU A 50 -7.01 -18.77 4.42
C LEU A 50 -8.36 -19.51 4.30
N LEU A 51 -8.33 -20.71 3.71
CA LEU A 51 -9.35 -21.79 3.66
C LEU A 51 -10.66 -21.55 2.87
N ASN A 52 -10.78 -22.30 1.76
CA ASN A 52 -12.06 -22.86 1.30
C ASN A 52 -11.97 -24.40 1.38
N VAL A 53 -13.11 -25.07 1.51
CA VAL A 53 -13.31 -26.52 1.74
C VAL A 53 -12.65 -27.40 0.65
N ASN A 54 -12.15 -26.81 -0.44
CA ASN A 54 -11.53 -27.47 -1.59
C ASN A 54 -9.99 -27.32 -1.69
N GLY A 55 -9.30 -26.88 -0.62
CA GLY A 55 -7.84 -27.13 -0.50
C GLY A 55 -6.87 -26.11 -1.11
N VAL A 56 -7.24 -24.85 -1.30
CA VAL A 56 -6.26 -23.78 -1.57
C VAL A 56 -5.56 -23.39 -0.27
N VAL A 57 -4.26 -23.70 -0.16
CA VAL A 57 -3.41 -23.37 0.99
C VAL A 57 -3.05 -21.88 0.94
N GLY A 58 -3.29 -21.18 2.04
CA GLY A 58 -3.06 -19.74 2.18
C GLY A 58 -1.60 -19.37 1.94
N ALA A 59 -1.34 -18.57 0.91
CA ALA A 59 -0.08 -17.88 0.76
C ALA A 59 -0.13 -16.59 1.59
N GLU A 60 0.47 -16.61 2.77
CA GLU A 60 0.87 -15.37 3.41
C GLU A 60 1.98 -14.74 2.56
N LYS A 61 1.81 -13.47 2.18
CA LYS A 61 2.84 -12.71 1.49
C LYS A 61 3.18 -11.49 2.32
N THR A 62 4.37 -11.49 2.90
CA THR A 62 4.95 -10.38 3.67
C THR A 62 5.97 -9.59 2.85
N GLU A 63 6.54 -10.21 1.81
CA GLU A 63 7.51 -9.58 0.93
C GLU A 63 6.84 -9.05 -0.35
N PHE A 64 6.45 -7.77 -0.33
CA PHE A 64 5.98 -7.06 -1.51
C PHE A 64 7.12 -6.27 -2.15
N THR A 65 7.29 -6.44 -3.46
CA THR A 65 8.19 -5.57 -4.23
C THR A 65 7.66 -4.13 -4.25
N PRO A 66 8.54 -3.12 -4.41
CA PRO A 66 8.12 -1.72 -4.64
C PRO A 66 7.03 -1.56 -5.70
N LYS A 67 7.15 -2.30 -6.80
CA LYS A 67 6.19 -2.27 -7.91
C LYS A 67 4.81 -2.78 -7.49
N GLU A 68 4.75 -3.85 -6.69
CA GLU A 68 3.49 -4.39 -6.19
C GLU A 68 2.85 -3.47 -5.16
N LYS A 69 3.63 -2.92 -4.23
CA LYS A 69 3.14 -1.92 -3.27
C LYS A 69 2.48 -0.74 -3.98
N ARG A 70 3.14 -0.19 -5.01
CA ARG A 70 2.57 0.91 -5.82
C ARG A 70 1.26 0.51 -6.51
N LYS A 71 1.17 -0.70 -7.04
CA LYS A 71 -0.09 -1.19 -7.64
C LYS A 71 -1.20 -1.31 -6.61
N ILE A 72 -0.91 -1.80 -5.40
CA ILE A 72 -1.87 -1.85 -4.29
C ILE A 72 -2.28 -0.44 -3.89
N MET A 73 -1.35 0.48 -3.70
CA MET A 73 -1.63 1.87 -3.36
C MET A 73 -2.52 2.55 -4.42
N ASN A 74 -2.25 2.32 -5.71
CA ASN A 74 -3.10 2.82 -6.81
C ASN A 74 -4.50 2.22 -6.82
N PHE A 75 -4.64 0.96 -6.40
CA PHE A 75 -5.96 0.37 -6.19
C PHE A 75 -6.67 1.07 -5.02
N LEU A 76 -5.98 1.30 -3.91
CA LEU A 76 -6.55 1.96 -2.72
C LEU A 76 -6.97 3.41 -2.99
N THR A 77 -6.27 4.15 -3.85
CA THR A 77 -6.69 5.50 -4.29
C THR A 77 -7.95 5.48 -5.13
N SER A 78 -8.23 4.38 -5.82
CA SER A 78 -9.42 4.25 -6.67
C SER A 78 -10.70 3.89 -5.91
N LEU A 79 -10.58 3.56 -4.62
CA LEU A 79 -11.71 3.21 -3.77
C LEU A 79 -12.56 4.45 -3.50
N GLN A 80 -13.87 4.33 -3.71
CA GLN A 80 -14.81 5.39 -3.41
C GLN A 80 -15.47 5.10 -2.07
N TYR A 81 -15.49 6.11 -1.19
CA TYR A 81 -16.20 6.00 0.08
C TYR A 81 -17.70 5.78 -0.19
N LYS A 82 -18.29 4.84 0.53
CA LYS A 82 -19.74 4.69 0.62
C LYS A 82 -20.10 4.78 2.10
N GLU A 83 -21.19 5.46 2.42
CA GLU A 83 -21.67 5.46 3.80
C GLU A 83 -21.79 4.03 4.32
N PRO A 84 -21.37 3.78 5.57
CA PRO A 84 -21.45 2.46 6.16
C PRO A 84 -22.89 1.99 6.10
N LEU A 85 -23.14 0.90 5.37
CA LEU A 85 -24.36 0.14 5.56
C LEU A 85 -24.34 -0.41 7.00
N PRO A 86 -25.49 -0.57 7.66
CA PRO A 86 -25.55 -1.22 8.96
C PRO A 86 -24.77 -2.53 8.93
N THR A 87 -24.01 -2.76 10.01
CA THR A 87 -23.10 -3.90 10.21
C THR A 87 -23.67 -5.19 9.64
N ARG A 88 -22.85 -5.95 8.89
CA ARG A 88 -23.30 -7.20 8.28
C ARG A 88 -23.92 -8.15 9.31
N THR A 89 -25.16 -8.54 9.03
CA THR A 89 -25.80 -9.76 9.57
C THR A 89 -25.50 -11.00 8.70
N GLU A 90 -24.86 -10.82 7.53
CA GLU A 90 -24.55 -11.92 6.63
C GLU A 90 -23.17 -12.50 6.92
N THR A 91 -23.18 -13.71 7.49
CA THR A 91 -22.04 -14.62 7.55
C THR A 91 -21.71 -15.04 6.13
N ILE A 92 -20.78 -14.34 5.47
CA ILE A 92 -20.22 -14.84 4.22
C ILE A 92 -19.44 -16.11 4.59
N TYR A 93 -19.92 -17.26 4.13
CA TYR A 93 -19.17 -18.50 4.18
C TYR A 93 -17.95 -18.35 3.26
N GLY A 94 -16.77 -18.19 3.87
CA GLY A 94 -15.48 -17.99 3.20
C GLY A 94 -14.67 -16.86 3.86
N VAL A 95 -13.39 -17.12 4.17
CA VAL A 95 -12.52 -16.11 4.79
C VAL A 95 -12.08 -15.08 3.73
N PRO A 96 -12.32 -13.78 3.94
CA PRO A 96 -11.89 -12.75 2.99
C PRO A 96 -10.37 -12.68 2.89
N VAL A 97 -9.90 -12.32 1.70
CA VAL A 97 -8.53 -11.89 1.46
C VAL A 97 -8.30 -10.58 2.22
N GLN A 98 -7.21 -10.49 2.99
CA GLN A 98 -6.89 -9.32 3.77
C GLN A 98 -5.55 -8.72 3.36
N ILE A 99 -5.50 -7.40 3.18
CA ILE A 99 -4.25 -6.64 3.14
C ILE A 99 -4.12 -5.94 4.50
N LYS A 100 -3.03 -6.21 5.21
CA LYS A 100 -2.66 -5.55 6.45
C LYS A 100 -1.51 -4.61 6.16
N VAL A 101 -1.68 -3.35 6.52
CA VAL A 101 -0.64 -2.33 6.38
C VAL A 101 -0.27 -1.84 7.78
N SER A 102 0.97 -2.07 8.18
CA SER A 102 1.52 -1.53 9.43
C SER A 102 2.30 -0.27 9.11
N LYS A 103 1.84 0.84 9.68
CA LYS A 103 2.44 2.17 9.48
C LYS A 103 3.66 2.34 10.38
N GLN A 104 4.56 3.23 10.00
CA GLN A 104 5.77 3.52 10.77
C GLN A 104 5.52 4.05 12.18
N ASP A 105 4.37 4.69 12.41
CA ASP A 105 3.95 5.21 13.72
C ASP A 105 3.29 4.14 14.62
N GLY A 106 3.27 2.89 14.19
CA GLY A 106 2.70 1.76 14.93
C GLY A 106 1.21 1.53 14.67
N ARG A 107 0.52 2.45 13.97
CA ARG A 107 -0.88 2.23 13.57
C ARG A 107 -0.98 1.13 12.52
N LYS A 108 -2.17 0.56 12.40
CA LYS A 108 -2.43 -0.53 11.46
C LYS A 108 -3.73 -0.31 10.72
N LEU A 109 -3.71 -0.59 9.42
CA LEU A 109 -4.89 -0.63 8.57
C LEU A 109 -5.12 -2.06 8.10
N VAL A 110 -6.36 -2.54 8.19
CA VAL A 110 -6.75 -3.86 7.68
C VAL A 110 -7.84 -3.67 6.64
N PHE A 111 -7.55 -4.12 5.42
CA PHE A 111 -8.45 -4.10 4.28
C PHE A 111 -9.00 -5.50 4.06
N PHE A 112 -10.30 -5.70 4.29
CA PHE A 112 -10.99 -6.94 3.96
C PHE A 112 -11.58 -6.83 2.55
N LEU A 113 -11.07 -7.65 1.64
CA LEU A 113 -11.46 -7.65 0.24
C LEU A 113 -12.65 -8.59 0.04
N PHE A 114 -13.86 -8.02 0.05
CA PHE A 114 -15.10 -8.70 -0.34
C PHE A 114 -15.65 -8.12 -1.66
N SER A 115 -16.97 -8.21 -1.86
CA SER A 115 -17.69 -7.45 -2.87
C SER A 115 -17.56 -5.93 -2.70
N ASN A 116 -17.43 -5.46 -1.45
CA ASN A 116 -16.96 -4.13 -1.06
C ASN A 116 -15.69 -4.28 -0.23
N ILE A 117 -14.93 -3.20 -0.08
CA ILE A 117 -13.72 -3.18 0.74
C ILE A 117 -14.05 -2.61 2.11
N GLU A 118 -13.95 -3.44 3.14
CA GLU A 118 -14.03 -2.95 4.52
C GLU A 118 -12.63 -2.58 4.99
N VAL A 119 -12.52 -1.42 5.64
CA VAL A 119 -11.25 -0.90 6.15
C VAL A 119 -11.41 -0.61 7.63
N ILE A 120 -10.55 -1.23 8.43
CA ILE A 120 -10.45 -1.00 9.87
C ILE A 120 -9.09 -0.36 10.16
N GLU A 121 -9.10 0.81 10.78
CA GLU A 121 -7.92 1.48 11.31
C GLU A 121 -7.81 1.17 12.80
N TYR A 122 -6.64 0.68 13.20
CA TYR A 122 -6.26 0.41 14.56
C TYR A 122 -5.17 1.39 14.99
N ASP A 123 -5.20 1.79 16.25
CA ASP A 123 -4.08 2.47 16.86
C ASP A 123 -2.91 1.50 17.15
N LYS A 124 -1.88 2.02 17.82
CA LYS A 124 -0.68 1.27 18.20
C LYS A 124 -0.93 0.20 19.27
N ASP A 125 -2.00 0.36 20.06
CA ASP A 125 -2.35 -0.51 21.17
C ASP A 125 -3.33 -1.61 20.72
N GLY A 126 -3.86 -1.49 19.49
CA GLY A 126 -4.75 -2.45 18.85
C GLY A 126 -6.22 -2.09 18.96
N ASP A 127 -6.54 -0.89 19.46
CA ASP A 127 -7.90 -0.39 19.56
C ASP A 127 -8.38 0.15 18.21
N ILE A 128 -9.67 -0.06 17.91
CA ILE A 128 -10.27 0.40 16.65
C ILE A 128 -10.46 1.92 16.72
N LEU A 129 -9.79 2.64 15.83
CA LEU A 129 -9.98 4.09 15.64
C LEU A 129 -11.11 4.38 14.66
N LYS A 130 -11.21 3.60 13.59
CA LYS A 130 -12.15 3.85 12.49
C LYS A 130 -12.52 2.57 11.76
N GLN A 131 -13.76 2.48 11.31
CA GLN A 131 -14.25 1.39 10.46
C GLN A 131 -15.12 1.98 9.35
N ASN A 132 -14.74 1.72 8.10
CA ASN A 132 -15.38 2.27 6.91
C ASN A 132 -15.59 1.18 5.86
N ILE A 133 -16.55 1.40 4.96
CA ILE A 133 -16.80 0.54 3.80
C ILE A 133 -16.60 1.36 2.53
N TYR A 134 -15.91 0.78 1.56
CA TYR A 134 -15.62 1.38 0.25
C TYR A 134 -16.15 0.48 -0.85
N THR A 135 -16.72 1.09 -1.90
CA THR A 135 -17.18 0.33 -3.05
C THR A 135 -16.03 -0.02 -3.98
N THR A 136 -16.17 -1.16 -4.66
CA THR A 136 -15.26 -1.56 -5.72
C THR A 136 -16.07 -2.08 -6.90
N THR A 137 -15.62 -1.79 -8.12
CA THR A 137 -16.17 -2.38 -9.34
C THR A 137 -15.60 -3.79 -9.52
N GLU A 138 -16.28 -4.63 -10.31
CA GLU A 138 -15.78 -5.95 -10.67
C GLU A 138 -14.39 -5.90 -11.32
N LYS A 139 -14.15 -4.90 -12.18
CA LYS A 139 -12.85 -4.66 -12.81
C LYS A 139 -11.76 -4.33 -11.78
N GLN A 140 -12.06 -3.46 -10.81
CA GLN A 140 -11.11 -3.13 -9.73
C GLN A 140 -10.82 -4.36 -8.86
N ARG A 141 -11.84 -5.16 -8.55
CA ARG A 141 -11.71 -6.41 -7.79
C ARG A 141 -10.85 -7.45 -8.51
N SER A 142 -11.11 -7.70 -9.80
CA SER A 142 -10.30 -8.62 -10.61
C SER A 142 -8.85 -8.14 -10.71
N ASN A 143 -8.63 -6.83 -10.90
CA ASN A 143 -7.29 -6.26 -10.94
C ASN A 143 -6.52 -6.46 -9.64
N ILE A 144 -7.13 -6.22 -8.47
CA ILE A 144 -6.44 -6.43 -7.20
C ILE A 144 -6.16 -7.91 -6.94
N TYR A 145 -7.07 -8.83 -7.28
CA TYR A 145 -6.80 -10.26 -7.15
C TYR A 145 -5.66 -10.72 -8.05
N ASN A 146 -5.57 -10.22 -9.28
CA ASN A 146 -4.42 -10.46 -10.16
C ASN A 146 -3.11 -9.92 -9.57
N ILE A 147 -3.13 -8.72 -8.96
CA ILE A 147 -1.96 -8.15 -8.28
C ILE A 147 -1.52 -9.01 -7.09
N LEU A 148 -2.49 -9.57 -6.37
CA LEU A 148 -2.27 -10.41 -5.19
C LEU A 148 -1.99 -11.88 -5.55
N GLY A 149 -2.01 -12.25 -6.84
CA GLY A 149 -1.77 -13.63 -7.29
C GLY A 149 -2.90 -14.59 -6.94
N ILE A 150 -4.14 -14.08 -6.83
CA ILE A 150 -5.32 -14.84 -6.43
C ILE A 150 -6.08 -15.23 -7.69
N THR A 151 -6.15 -16.53 -7.95
CA THR A 151 -6.94 -17.08 -9.05
C THR A 151 -8.43 -17.02 -8.68
N GLN A 152 -9.24 -16.39 -9.54
CA GLN A 152 -10.70 -16.45 -9.46
C GLN A 152 -11.14 -17.68 -10.26
N ASP A 153 -11.88 -18.60 -9.62
CA ASP A 153 -12.58 -19.69 -10.31
C ASP A 153 -13.76 -19.14 -11.14
#